data_AF-Q86J03-F1
#
_entry.id   AF-Q86J03-F1
#
_cell.length_a   1.000
_cell.length_b   1.000
_cell.length_c   1.000
_cell.angle_alpha   90.00
_cell.angle_beta   90.00
_cell.angle_gamma   90.00
#
_symmetry.space_group_name_H-M   'P 1'
#
loop_
_entity.id
_entity.type
_entity.pdbx_description
1 polymer ?
#
loop_
_entity_poly.entity_id
_entity_poly.type
_entity_poly.pdbx_seq_one_letter_code
_entity_poly.pdbx_strand_id
1 'polypeptide(L)'
;MEKEQKEECKDNTEIQDKGETTEKITCCGGNNNNNNNNNNNNNNEEEKESSQCDDCGLCKYVPDKIPLYGPYSIRGLEPGETYYYCTCGLTKGQQPLCDQKSCIGTKFTPTPFQLKKKQTIQLLCGCRYTGRPPFCDGVHSKIPFNPQNPPCVCNEKKEEICKKASDW
;
A
#
# COMPACT_ATOMS: atom_id res chain seq x y z
N MET A 1 47.31 32.79 -15.94
CA MET A 1 47.27 31.48 -16.62
C MET A 1 46.48 30.54 -15.69
N GLU A 2 45.43 29.90 -16.22
CA GLU A 2 44.62 28.78 -15.67
C GLU A 2 44.00 28.99 -14.26
N LYS A 3 42.82 29.62 -14.12
CA LYS A 3 41.44 29.05 -14.05
C LYS A 3 41.27 27.52 -14.15
N GLU A 4 40.65 26.92 -13.14
CA GLU A 4 39.60 25.85 -13.18
C GLU A 4 39.19 25.53 -11.72
N GLN A 5 38.14 26.15 -11.15
CA GLN A 5 36.69 25.84 -11.19
C GLN A 5 36.28 24.58 -10.41
N LYS A 6 35.48 24.83 -9.35
CA LYS A 6 34.76 23.91 -8.49
C LYS A 6 33.59 23.27 -9.26
N GLU A 7 33.38 21.97 -9.10
CA GLU A 7 32.09 21.33 -9.39
C GLU A 7 31.22 21.35 -8.13
N GLU A 8 30.05 21.96 -8.28
CA GLU A 8 28.99 22.13 -7.29
C GLU A 8 27.82 21.26 -7.75
N CYS A 9 27.45 20.24 -6.96
CA CYS A 9 26.25 19.44 -7.21
C CYS A 9 25.01 20.29 -6.94
N LYS A 10 24.40 20.84 -8.00
CA LYS A 10 23.13 21.56 -7.92
C LYS A 10 21.95 20.58 -7.96
N ASP A 11 21.23 20.56 -6.86
CA ASP A 11 19.94 19.91 -6.68
C ASP A 11 18.88 20.72 -7.45
N ASN A 12 18.41 20.21 -8.58
CA ASN A 12 17.41 20.86 -9.43
C ASN A 12 16.29 19.88 -9.75
N THR A 13 15.26 19.85 -8.90
CA THR A 13 13.90 19.50 -9.33
C THR A 13 12.96 20.57 -8.84
N GLU A 14 12.82 21.59 -9.68
CA GLU A 14 11.77 22.59 -9.68
C GLU A 14 10.53 21.93 -10.29
N ILE A 15 9.62 21.42 -9.46
CA ILE A 15 8.27 21.04 -9.93
C ILE A 15 7.39 22.24 -9.64
N GLN A 16 7.04 22.92 -10.72
CA GLN A 16 6.14 24.07 -10.72
C GLN A 16 4.73 23.61 -10.36
N ASP A 17 4.23 24.14 -9.24
CA ASP A 17 2.80 24.18 -8.92
C ASP A 17 2.04 24.85 -10.08
N LYS A 18 1.16 24.09 -10.72
CA LYS A 18 0.01 24.65 -11.42
C LYS A 18 -1.22 23.98 -10.83
N GLY A 19 -1.93 24.75 -10.01
CA GLY A 19 -3.19 24.35 -9.42
C GLY A 19 -4.21 23.97 -10.48
N GLU A 20 -4.93 22.89 -10.22
CA GLU A 20 -6.20 22.62 -10.87
C GLU A 20 -7.17 22.11 -9.78
N THR A 21 -8.06 23.05 -9.44
CA THR A 21 -9.40 22.92 -8.87
C THR A 21 -9.78 21.62 -8.16
N THR A 22 -10.04 21.76 -6.87
CA THR A 22 -10.84 20.87 -6.03
C THR A 22 -12.27 20.75 -6.55
N GLU A 23 -12.55 19.73 -7.37
CA GLU A 23 -13.92 19.25 -7.54
C GLU A 23 -14.26 18.27 -6.42
N LYS A 24 -15.28 18.65 -5.63
CA LYS A 24 -15.96 17.78 -4.67
C LYS A 24 -16.45 16.52 -5.39
N ILE A 25 -15.79 15.39 -5.18
CA ILE A 25 -16.34 14.10 -5.60
C ILE A 25 -17.48 13.76 -4.64
N THR A 26 -18.69 14.11 -5.05
CA THR A 26 -19.94 13.66 -4.47
C THR A 26 -20.19 12.22 -4.90
N CYS A 27 -19.97 11.26 -4.00
CA CYS A 27 -20.49 9.90 -4.16
C CYS A 27 -21.97 9.90 -3.77
N CYS A 28 -22.89 9.96 -4.75
CA CYS A 28 -24.31 9.60 -4.59
C CYS A 28 -25.06 9.53 -5.94
N GLY A 29 -25.88 8.49 -6.12
CA GLY A 29 -27.19 8.60 -6.79
C GLY A 29 -27.25 8.36 -8.30
N GLY A 30 -27.77 7.20 -8.70
CA GLY A 30 -28.01 6.85 -10.12
C GLY A 30 -29.32 7.39 -10.72
N ASN A 31 -29.56 7.07 -12.00
CA ASN A 31 -30.90 6.77 -12.51
C ASN A 31 -30.87 5.94 -13.81
N ASN A 32 -31.37 4.70 -13.69
CA ASN A 32 -32.23 3.89 -14.58
C ASN A 32 -32.28 4.07 -16.10
N ASN A 33 -32.11 2.96 -16.83
CA ASN A 33 -33.24 2.16 -17.36
C ASN A 33 -32.76 0.92 -18.15
N ASN A 34 -33.07 -0.29 -17.66
CA ASN A 34 -34.18 -1.16 -18.15
C ASN A 34 -33.87 -2.68 -18.05
N ASN A 35 -34.66 -3.35 -17.20
CA ASN A 35 -35.10 -4.75 -17.20
C ASN A 35 -34.21 -5.88 -17.77
N ASN A 36 -33.76 -6.79 -16.89
CA ASN A 36 -34.49 -8.07 -16.74
C ASN A 36 -34.21 -8.75 -15.39
N ASN A 37 -35.28 -9.27 -14.79
CA ASN A 37 -35.35 -9.94 -13.49
C ASN A 37 -34.54 -11.24 -13.48
N ASN A 38 -33.63 -11.39 -12.50
CA ASN A 38 -33.65 -12.61 -11.69
C ASN A 38 -33.07 -12.34 -10.29
N ASN A 39 -33.94 -12.55 -9.31
CA ASN A 39 -33.74 -12.32 -7.89
C ASN A 39 -32.77 -13.36 -7.31
N ASN A 40 -31.64 -12.91 -6.77
CA ASN A 40 -30.94 -13.58 -5.67
C ASN A 40 -30.26 -12.52 -4.81
N ASN A 41 -30.99 -12.04 -3.81
CA ASN A 41 -30.49 -11.15 -2.77
C ASN A 41 -29.53 -11.92 -1.86
N ASN A 42 -28.24 -11.88 -2.17
CA ASN A 42 -27.18 -12.10 -1.19
C ASN A 42 -26.52 -10.75 -0.92
N ASN A 43 -26.94 -10.10 0.17
CA ASN A 43 -26.25 -8.93 0.72
C ASN A 43 -24.94 -9.41 1.34
N ASN A 44 -23.94 -9.67 0.50
CA ASN A 44 -22.56 -9.81 0.93
C ASN A 44 -21.90 -8.45 0.68
N GLU A 45 -21.97 -7.55 1.66
CA GLU A 45 -20.94 -6.51 1.77
C GLU A 45 -19.64 -7.29 1.96
N GLU A 46 -18.86 -7.47 0.89
CA GLU A 46 -17.54 -8.10 0.96
C GLU A 46 -16.70 -7.28 1.95
N GLU A 47 -16.60 -7.75 3.19
CA GLU A 47 -15.67 -7.25 4.18
C GLU A 47 -14.29 -7.29 3.53
N LYS A 48 -13.78 -6.12 3.13
CA LYS A 48 -12.48 -6.02 2.46
C LYS A 48 -11.42 -6.49 3.43
N GLU A 49 -11.03 -7.74 3.28
CA GLU A 49 -10.11 -8.44 4.17
C GLU A 49 -8.81 -7.63 4.31
N SER A 50 -8.41 -7.35 5.55
CA SER A 50 -7.18 -6.60 5.82
C SER A 50 -5.98 -7.31 5.19
N SER A 51 -4.93 -6.61 4.76
CA SER A 51 -3.72 -7.27 4.22
C SER A 51 -2.83 -7.93 5.28
N GLN A 52 -3.18 -7.76 6.55
CA GLN A 52 -2.42 -8.20 7.71
C GLN A 52 -3.03 -9.47 8.26
N CYS A 53 -2.20 -10.34 8.80
CA CYS A 53 -2.67 -11.50 9.55
C CYS A 53 -3.04 -11.08 10.97
N ASP A 54 -4.24 -11.42 11.45
CA ASP A 54 -4.67 -11.08 12.80
C ASP A 54 -3.84 -11.78 13.89
N ASP A 55 -3.28 -12.95 13.58
CA ASP A 55 -2.47 -13.74 14.52
C ASP A 55 -1.04 -13.18 14.72
N CYS A 56 -0.39 -12.69 13.65
CA CYS A 56 1.03 -12.26 13.72
C CYS A 56 1.31 -10.83 13.26
N GLY A 57 0.31 -10.12 12.73
CA GLY A 57 0.42 -8.77 12.17
C GLY A 57 1.12 -8.69 10.81
N LEU A 58 1.85 -9.72 10.38
CA LEU A 58 2.59 -9.71 9.11
C LEU A 58 1.65 -9.75 7.90
N CYS A 59 2.12 -9.22 6.77
CA CYS A 59 1.40 -9.28 5.51
C CYS A 59 1.14 -10.74 5.09
N LYS A 60 -0.12 -11.08 4.77
CA LYS A 60 -0.53 -12.43 4.34
C LYS A 60 -0.56 -12.63 2.83
N TYR A 61 -0.28 -11.59 2.06
CA TYR A 61 -0.32 -11.64 0.60
C TYR A 61 1.05 -11.31 0.00
N VAL A 62 1.33 -11.90 -1.17
CA VAL A 62 2.42 -11.46 -2.05
C VAL A 62 1.87 -10.32 -2.91
N PRO A 63 2.45 -9.10 -2.87
CA PRO A 63 1.98 -7.98 -3.68
C PRO A 63 2.13 -8.27 -5.17
N ASP A 64 1.24 -7.72 -6.01
CA ASP A 64 1.32 -7.89 -7.47
C ASP A 64 2.64 -7.36 -8.06
N LYS A 65 3.21 -6.31 -7.43
CA LYS A 65 4.49 -5.75 -7.83
C LYS A 65 5.25 -5.19 -6.63
N ILE A 66 6.58 -5.25 -6.70
CA ILE A 66 7.47 -4.59 -5.74
C ILE A 66 8.33 -3.55 -6.47
N PRO A 67 7.88 -2.28 -6.55
CA PRO A 67 8.65 -1.23 -7.25
C PRO A 67 9.95 -0.85 -6.53
N LEU A 68 9.99 -0.97 -5.20
CA LEU A 68 11.17 -0.69 -4.38
C LEU A 68 11.26 -1.68 -3.22
N TYR A 69 12.39 -2.38 -3.12
CA TYR A 69 12.67 -3.27 -2.00
C TYR A 69 13.37 -2.52 -0.87
N GLY A 70 12.62 -1.68 -0.15
CA GLY A 70 13.13 -0.79 0.89
C GLY A 70 12.09 0.23 1.34
N PRO A 71 12.45 1.23 2.17
CA PRO A 71 11.56 2.34 2.51
C PRO A 71 11.53 3.42 1.43
N TYR A 72 10.38 4.08 1.28
CA TYR A 72 10.27 5.37 0.62
C TYR A 72 10.40 6.49 1.64
N SER A 73 11.25 7.49 1.34
CA SER A 73 11.39 8.72 2.12
C SER A 73 10.42 9.78 1.59
N ILE A 74 9.27 9.94 2.25
CA ILE A 74 8.22 10.86 1.84
C ILE A 74 8.25 12.14 2.69
N ARG A 75 8.08 13.29 2.02
CA ARG A 75 8.01 14.62 2.63
C ARG A 75 6.63 15.23 2.35
N GLY A 76 6.26 16.25 3.13
CA GLY A 76 5.06 17.06 2.84
C GLY A 76 3.72 16.40 3.19
N LEU A 77 3.70 15.36 4.02
CA LEU A 77 2.45 14.83 4.56
C LEU A 77 1.98 15.68 5.73
N GLU A 78 0.72 16.11 5.71
CA GLU A 78 0.13 16.97 6.74
C GLU A 78 -0.62 16.14 7.81
N PRO A 79 -0.58 16.54 9.08
CA PRO A 79 -1.35 15.88 10.14
C PRO A 79 -2.85 16.00 9.94
N GLY A 80 -3.60 14.95 10.28
CA GLY A 80 -5.05 14.89 10.15
C GLY A 80 -5.57 14.61 8.74
N GLU A 81 -4.76 14.82 7.70
CA GLU A 81 -5.10 14.46 6.32
C GLU A 81 -5.13 12.94 6.14
N THR A 82 -6.12 12.44 5.41
CA THR A 82 -6.25 11.02 5.10
C THR A 82 -5.52 10.67 3.82
N TYR A 83 -4.46 9.88 3.96
CA TYR A 83 -3.71 9.33 2.85
C TYR A 83 -4.04 7.85 2.69
N TYR A 84 -3.90 7.34 1.46
CA TYR A 84 -4.11 5.94 1.15
C TYR A 84 -2.78 5.31 0.76
N TYR A 85 -2.35 4.30 1.50
CA TYR A 85 -1.15 3.54 1.21
C TYR A 85 -1.44 2.45 0.18
N CYS A 86 -0.61 2.37 -0.85
CA CYS A 86 -0.72 1.33 -1.86
C CYS A 86 -0.29 -0.01 -1.24
N THR A 87 -1.08 -1.07 -1.43
CA THR A 87 -0.79 -2.43 -0.94
C THR A 87 -0.40 -3.39 -2.07
N CYS A 88 -0.87 -3.16 -3.31
CA CYS A 88 -0.54 -3.99 -4.49
C CYS A 88 0.81 -3.68 -5.15
N GLY A 89 1.30 -2.44 -5.03
CA GLY A 89 2.51 -1.97 -5.72
C GLY A 89 2.33 -1.56 -7.18
N LEU A 90 1.10 -1.45 -7.66
CA LEU A 90 0.80 -1.13 -9.07
C LEU A 90 0.74 0.38 -9.38
N THR A 91 0.59 1.26 -8.38
CA THR A 91 0.55 2.72 -8.59
C THR A 91 1.74 3.18 -9.44
N LYS A 92 1.46 3.96 -10.49
CA LYS A 92 2.50 4.56 -11.34
C LYS A 92 2.69 6.02 -10.91
N GLY A 93 3.91 6.40 -10.50
CA GLY A 93 4.31 7.80 -10.27
C GLY A 93 4.31 8.27 -8.81
N GLN A 94 3.32 7.90 -7.98
CA GLN A 94 3.20 8.43 -6.60
C GLN A 94 3.44 7.39 -5.50
N GLN A 95 4.25 6.36 -5.79
CA GLN A 95 4.62 5.37 -4.79
C GLN A 95 5.23 6.06 -3.55
N PRO A 96 4.87 5.63 -2.32
CA PRO A 96 4.06 4.47 -1.96
C PRO A 96 2.56 4.76 -1.75
N LEU A 97 2.06 5.91 -2.16
CA LEU A 97 0.66 6.27 -2.06
C LEU A 97 -0.17 5.56 -3.14
N CYS A 98 -1.45 5.31 -2.84
CA CYS A 98 -2.40 4.70 -3.74
C CYS A 98 -3.04 5.77 -4.64
N ASP A 99 -3.12 5.50 -5.94
CA ASP A 99 -3.90 6.30 -6.90
C ASP A 99 -5.37 5.85 -7.03
N GLN A 100 -5.78 4.85 -6.25
CA GLN A 100 -7.07 4.15 -6.29
C GLN A 100 -7.31 3.39 -7.61
N LYS A 101 -6.98 4.00 -8.75
CA LYS A 101 -7.14 3.44 -10.10
C LYS A 101 -6.35 2.14 -10.29
N SER A 102 -5.12 2.08 -9.79
CA SER A 102 -4.22 0.94 -10.01
C SER A 102 -4.57 -0.30 -9.17
N CYS A 103 -5.47 -0.19 -8.18
CA CYS A 103 -5.95 -1.35 -7.41
C CYS A 103 -7.36 -1.80 -7.83
N ILE A 104 -8.04 -1.12 -8.76
CA ILE A 104 -9.35 -1.56 -9.26
C ILE A 104 -9.20 -2.93 -9.94
N GLY A 105 -10.01 -3.89 -9.52
CA GLY A 105 -9.99 -5.26 -10.05
C GLY A 105 -8.91 -6.17 -9.47
N THR A 106 -8.07 -5.68 -8.56
CA THR A 106 -7.16 -6.54 -7.80
C THR A 106 -7.77 -6.93 -6.46
N LYS A 107 -7.21 -7.96 -5.82
CA LYS A 107 -7.60 -8.37 -4.45
C LYS A 107 -7.09 -7.42 -3.35
N PHE A 108 -6.35 -6.38 -3.71
CA PHE A 108 -5.67 -5.50 -2.75
C PHE A 108 -6.49 -4.26 -2.45
N THR A 109 -6.70 -4.00 -1.17
CA THR A 109 -7.33 -2.77 -0.70
C THR A 109 -6.26 -1.81 -0.14
N PRO A 110 -6.25 -0.53 -0.52
CA PRO A 110 -5.32 0.44 0.05
C PRO A 110 -5.59 0.68 1.53
N THR A 111 -4.53 0.87 2.32
CA THR A 111 -4.67 1.11 3.77
C THR A 111 -4.78 2.62 4.03
N PRO A 112 -5.90 3.11 4.57
CA PRO A 112 -5.99 4.52 4.99
C PRO A 112 -5.09 4.78 6.20
N PHE A 113 -4.45 5.95 6.24
CA PHE A 113 -3.67 6.38 7.40
C PHE A 113 -3.68 7.91 7.53
N GLN A 114 -3.45 8.38 8.75
CA GLN A 114 -3.30 9.80 9.08
C GLN A 114 -2.08 9.99 9.97
N LEU A 115 -1.42 11.14 9.83
CA LEU A 115 -0.34 11.52 10.73
C LEU A 115 -0.91 12.25 11.94
N LYS A 116 -0.44 11.89 13.15
CA LYS A 116 -0.81 12.59 14.39
C LYS A 116 -0.03 13.89 14.59
N LYS A 117 1.17 13.97 14.04
CA LYS A 117 2.10 15.10 14.18
C LYS A 117 2.82 15.32 12.86
N LYS A 118 3.20 16.58 12.61
CA LYS A 118 3.95 16.95 11.42
C LYS A 118 5.36 16.38 11.53
N GLN A 119 5.83 15.74 10.46
CA GLN A 119 7.18 15.18 10.37
C GLN A 119 7.81 15.62 9.06
N THR A 120 9.08 16.01 9.11
CA THR A 120 9.83 16.46 7.92
C THR A 120 9.98 15.32 6.90
N ILE A 121 10.21 14.11 7.39
CA ILE A 121 10.38 12.90 6.58
C ILE A 121 9.61 11.75 7.25
N GLN A 122 8.90 10.98 6.44
CA GLN A 122 8.24 9.74 6.81
C GLN A 122 8.81 8.57 6.03
N LEU A 123 9.11 7.47 6.72
CA LEU A 123 9.56 6.23 6.10
C LEU A 123 8.37 5.30 5.91
N LEU A 124 7.90 5.21 4.67
CA LEU A 124 6.78 4.35 4.29
C LEU A 124 7.30 3.08 3.60
N CYS A 125 6.59 1.96 3.77
CA CYS A 125 7.04 0.67 3.28
C CYS A 125 6.97 0.58 1.74
N GLY A 126 8.08 0.25 1.09
CA GLY A 126 8.13 0.02 -0.36
C GLY A 126 7.91 -1.44 -0.76
N CYS A 127 8.36 -2.38 0.08
CA CYS A 127 8.30 -3.82 -0.24
C CYS A 127 6.89 -4.44 -0.07
N ARG A 128 5.98 -3.76 0.64
CA ARG A 128 4.59 -4.20 0.94
C ARG A 128 4.44 -5.36 1.90
N TYR A 129 5.51 -5.70 2.59
CA TYR A 129 5.53 -6.77 3.60
C TYR A 129 5.56 -6.28 5.05
N THR A 130 5.43 -4.97 5.29
CA THR A 130 5.38 -4.47 6.67
C THR A 130 4.23 -5.10 7.46
N GLY A 131 4.49 -5.43 8.73
CA GLY A 131 3.47 -5.78 9.71
C GLY A 131 2.82 -4.56 10.38
N ARG A 132 3.20 -3.33 9.99
CA ARG A 132 2.68 -2.07 10.54
C ARG A 132 2.44 -1.05 9.42
N PRO A 133 1.56 -1.35 8.44
CA PRO A 133 1.27 -0.42 7.37
C PRO A 133 0.82 0.95 7.91
N PRO A 134 1.20 2.05 7.26
CA PRO A 134 1.99 2.14 6.03
C PRO A 134 3.51 2.21 6.27
N PHE A 135 3.96 2.13 7.52
CA PHE A 135 5.32 2.49 7.92
C PHE A 135 6.32 1.38 7.62
N CYS A 136 7.57 1.75 7.37
CA CYS A 136 8.64 0.77 7.28
C CYS A 136 9.01 0.24 8.67
N ASP A 137 9.09 -1.09 8.80
CA ASP A 137 9.49 -1.81 10.02
C ASP A 137 10.70 -2.73 9.83
N GLY A 138 11.36 -2.65 8.67
CA GLY A 138 12.54 -3.45 8.35
C GLY A 138 12.27 -4.90 7.99
N VAL A 139 11.01 -5.32 7.79
CA VAL A 139 10.70 -6.71 7.37
C VAL A 139 11.42 -7.08 6.07
N HIS A 140 11.61 -6.14 5.14
CA HIS A 140 12.36 -6.38 3.90
C HIS A 140 13.81 -6.84 4.13
N SER A 141 14.44 -6.46 5.25
CA SER A 141 15.80 -6.90 5.58
C SER A 141 15.85 -8.32 6.16
N LYS A 142 14.69 -8.92 6.46
CA LYS A 142 14.56 -10.23 7.13
C LYS A 142 13.99 -11.33 6.22
N ILE A 143 13.61 -10.98 4.99
CA ILE A 143 13.09 -11.92 4.00
C ILE A 143 13.91 -11.81 2.71
N PRO A 144 13.98 -12.88 1.88
CA PRO A 144 14.70 -12.85 0.60
C PRO A 144 14.19 -11.74 -0.31
N PHE A 145 15.07 -11.20 -1.16
CA PHE A 145 14.67 -10.22 -2.17
C PHE A 145 13.60 -10.80 -3.10
N ASN A 146 12.47 -10.10 -3.23
CA ASN A 146 11.31 -10.51 -4.02
C ASN A 146 10.82 -11.94 -3.71
N PRO A 147 10.34 -12.20 -2.47
CA PRO A 147 9.96 -13.54 -2.04
C PRO A 147 8.66 -13.99 -2.73
N GLN A 148 8.60 -15.27 -3.08
CA GLN A 148 7.43 -15.88 -3.72
C GLN A 148 6.31 -16.21 -2.74
N ASN A 149 6.59 -16.16 -1.44
CA ASN A 149 5.65 -16.42 -0.35
C ASN A 149 5.55 -15.18 0.55
N PRO A 150 4.38 -14.94 1.18
CA PRO A 150 4.25 -13.87 2.15
C PRO A 150 5.08 -14.15 3.42
N PRO A 151 5.46 -13.12 4.18
CA PRO A 151 6.18 -13.30 5.45
C PRO A 151 5.33 -13.95 6.55
N CYS A 152 4.00 -13.92 6.43
CA CYS A 152 3.11 -14.62 7.34
C CYS A 152 3.11 -16.13 7.06
N VAL A 153 3.41 -16.92 8.09
CA VAL A 153 3.39 -18.40 8.06
C VAL A 153 2.37 -19.00 9.04
N CYS A 154 1.42 -18.20 9.55
CA CYS A 154 0.47 -18.66 10.57
C CYS A 154 -0.41 -19.83 10.09
N ASN A 155 -0.77 -19.85 8.81
CA ASN A 155 -1.58 -20.95 8.25
C ASN A 155 -0.74 -22.22 8.04
N GLU A 156 0.51 -22.11 7.60
CA GLU A 156 1.43 -23.25 7.47
C GLU A 156 1.69 -23.92 8.82
N LYS A 157 1.84 -23.12 9.89
CA LYS A 157 2.00 -23.62 11.25
C LYS A 157 0.76 -24.37 11.73
N LYS A 158 -0.45 -23.91 11.37
CA LYS A 158 -1.70 -24.61 11.71
C LYS A 158 -1.75 -25.99 11.02
N GLU A 159 -1.38 -26.07 9.75
CA GLU A 159 -1.30 -27.35 9.02
C GLU A 159 -0.26 -28.31 9.61
N GLU A 160 0.92 -27.80 9.99
CA GLU A 160 1.96 -28.62 10.61
C GLU A 160 1.52 -29.16 11.99
N ILE A 161 0.83 -28.34 12.79
CA ILE A 161 0.25 -28.76 14.08
C ILE A 161 -0.84 -29.81 13.87
N CYS A 162 -1.74 -29.63 12.89
CA CYS A 162 -2.78 -30.60 12.57
C CYS A 162 -2.21 -31.95 12.12
N LYS A 163 -1.16 -31.95 11.29
CA LYS A 163 -0.47 -33.19 10.88
C LYS A 163 0.17 -33.90 12.07
N LYS A 164 0.86 -33.17 12.95
CA LYS A 164 1.44 -33.74 14.18
C LYS A 164 0.38 -34.30 15.12
N ALA A 165 -0.81 -33.70 15.17
CA ALA A 165 -1.93 -34.19 15.98
C ALA A 165 -2.60 -35.44 15.39
N SER A 166 -2.56 -35.64 14.05
CA SER A 166 -3.11 -36.85 13.41
C SER A 166 -2.19 -38.07 13.47
N ASP A 167 -0.90 -37.87 13.80
CA ASP A 167 0.08 -38.94 13.96
C ASP A 167 0.10 -39.55 15.39
N TRP A 168 -0.76 -39.06 16.30
CA TRP A 168 -0.95 -39.53 17.68
C TRP A 168 -2.25 -40.31 17.80
#